data_AF-A0A2H6LR49-F1
#
_entry.id   AF-A0A2H6LR49-F1
#
_cell.length_a   1.000
_cell.length_b   1.000
_cell.length_c   1.000
_cell.angle_alpha   90.00
_cell.angle_beta   90.00
_cell.angle_gamma   90.00
#
_symmetry.space_group_name_H-M   'P 1'
#
loop_
_entity.id
_entity.type
_entity.pdbx_description
1 polymer ?
#
loop_
_entity_poly.entity_id
_entity_poly.type
_entity_poly.pdbx_seq_one_letter_code
_entity_poly.pdbx_strand_id
1 'polypeptide(L)'
;MQLVFNSESEALAVAEQLYNIQQIGKILIPADKTIDYQALELAVNLAGVNFPSFSFPIVSSLKCRLPYPSHERECTDNKTPKIYVACLSAYNSGHLHGLWIDATQDLEDIEDDIKWMLSWSPVADDEPCEEWAIHDYENFADFSLREYESLEYISKLAQVLDDADDADAMAAWLNYAKDPIHNPDIEKLAEEFSSYYCGHWESERDFVLKSDEIESMYNWSEFEKNFLFWSQHIDWDSVARELFIEGYDSVKASPHGVYIFREYYG
;
A
#
# COMPACT_ATOMS: atom_id res chain seq x y z
N MET A 1 40.96 0.86 -9.31
CA MET A 1 42.30 1.44 -9.54
C MET A 1 42.29 2.10 -10.90
N GLN A 2 42.84 3.30 -11.03
CA GLN A 2 42.95 4.07 -12.28
C GLN A 2 44.42 4.43 -12.50
N LEU A 3 44.88 4.30 -13.74
CA LEU A 3 46.23 4.67 -14.15
C LEU A 3 46.16 6.04 -14.82
N VAL A 4 46.82 7.04 -14.24
CA VAL A 4 46.77 8.41 -14.73
C VAL A 4 48.09 8.77 -15.38
N PHE A 5 48.04 9.06 -16.68
CA PHE A 5 49.16 9.50 -17.51
C PHE A 5 49.21 11.02 -17.64
N ASN A 6 50.31 11.59 -18.13
CA ASN A 6 50.45 13.04 -18.25
C ASN A 6 49.64 13.60 -19.42
N SER A 7 49.41 12.80 -20.45
CA SER A 7 48.63 13.18 -21.62
C SER A 7 47.74 12.03 -22.12
N GLU A 8 46.73 12.37 -22.91
CA GLU A 8 45.88 11.40 -23.59
C GLU A 8 46.65 10.55 -24.61
N SER A 9 47.65 11.13 -25.28
CA SER A 9 48.52 10.40 -26.20
C SER A 9 49.37 9.35 -25.49
N GLU A 10 49.87 9.63 -24.28
CA GLU A 10 50.59 8.64 -23.47
C GLU A 10 49.66 7.49 -23.04
N ALA A 11 48.44 7.81 -22.61
CA ALA A 11 47.45 6.82 -22.23
C ALA A 11 47.06 5.93 -23.42
N LEU A 12 46.84 6.52 -24.61
CA LEU A 12 46.51 5.77 -25.82
C LEU A 12 47.62 4.80 -26.21
N ALA A 13 48.88 5.27 -26.22
CA ALA A 13 50.03 4.43 -26.58
C ALA A 13 50.19 3.21 -25.67
N VAL A 14 49.87 3.35 -24.38
CA VAL A 14 49.88 2.24 -23.42
C VAL A 14 48.63 1.37 -23.53
N ALA A 15 47.46 1.96 -23.82
CA ALA A 15 46.20 1.23 -24.00
C ALA A 15 46.27 0.23 -25.16
N GLU A 16 46.94 0.59 -26.27
CA GLU A 16 47.12 -0.30 -27.43
C GLU A 16 47.93 -1.56 -27.11
N GLN A 17 48.72 -1.55 -26.03
CA GLN A 17 49.58 -2.67 -25.61
C GLN A 17 48.91 -3.57 -24.55
N LEU A 18 47.76 -3.17 -24.02
CA LEU A 18 47.09 -3.84 -22.90
C LEU A 18 45.70 -4.33 -23.31
N TYR A 19 45.36 -5.55 -22.90
CA TYR A 19 44.02 -6.10 -23.08
C TYR A 19 43.09 -5.66 -21.92
N ASN A 20 41.78 -5.62 -22.18
CA ASN A 20 40.74 -5.34 -21.18
C ASN A 20 40.92 -4.00 -20.42
N ILE A 21 41.40 -2.98 -21.13
CA ILE A 21 41.60 -1.64 -20.59
C ILE A 21 40.65 -0.66 -21.27
N GLN A 22 39.94 0.17 -20.49
CA GLN A 22 39.15 1.27 -21.00
C GLN A 22 39.95 2.57 -20.90
N GLN A 23 40.04 3.32 -21.99
CA GLN A 23 40.64 4.64 -22.00
C GLN A 23 39.57 5.74 -21.85
N ILE A 24 39.82 6.69 -20.96
CA ILE A 24 39.05 7.93 -20.80
C ILE A 24 40.03 9.10 -20.75
N GLY A 25 40.29 9.70 -21.91
CA GLY A 25 41.30 10.75 -22.07
C GLY A 25 42.69 10.25 -21.62
N LYS A 26 43.24 10.87 -20.58
CA LYS A 26 44.56 10.52 -19.99
C LYS A 26 44.52 9.39 -18.94
N ILE A 27 43.37 8.75 -18.74
CA ILE A 27 43.14 7.75 -17.69
C ILE A 27 42.89 6.40 -18.34
N LEU A 28 43.58 5.37 -17.83
CA LEU A 28 43.30 3.97 -18.16
C LEU A 28 42.64 3.27 -16.98
N ILE A 29 41.57 2.52 -17.25
CA ILE A 29 40.76 1.80 -16.28
C ILE A 29 40.76 0.32 -16.67
N PRO A 30 41.44 -0.56 -15.90
CA PRO A 30 41.33 -1.99 -16.08
C PRO A 30 39.91 -2.47 -15.78
N ALA A 31 39.32 -3.28 -16.67
CA ALA A 31 37.96 -3.79 -16.50
C ALA A 31 37.79 -4.60 -15.20
N ASP A 32 38.79 -5.42 -14.85
CA ASP A 32 38.76 -6.30 -13.69
C ASP A 32 39.22 -5.61 -12.39
N LYS A 33 39.36 -4.28 -12.39
CA LYS A 33 39.86 -3.45 -11.27
C LYS A 33 41.28 -3.77 -10.79
N THR A 34 41.93 -4.79 -11.35
CA THR A 34 43.32 -5.21 -11.16
C THR A 34 44.10 -5.08 -12.45
N ILE A 35 45.41 -4.84 -12.37
CA ILE A 35 46.30 -4.89 -13.53
C ILE A 35 47.54 -5.72 -13.18
N ASP A 36 47.99 -6.53 -14.12
CA ASP A 36 49.29 -7.18 -14.03
C ASP A 36 50.38 -6.11 -14.13
N TYR A 37 51.15 -5.95 -13.06
CA TYR A 37 52.19 -4.94 -12.96
C TYR A 37 53.31 -5.17 -13.99
N GLN A 38 53.65 -6.43 -14.30
CA GLN A 38 54.68 -6.74 -15.28
C GLN A 38 54.22 -6.41 -16.70
N ALA A 39 52.95 -6.70 -17.01
CA ALA A 39 52.35 -6.32 -18.28
C ALA A 39 52.30 -4.79 -18.44
N LEU A 40 51.91 -4.07 -17.39
CA LEU A 40 51.90 -2.61 -17.37
C LEU A 40 53.31 -2.03 -17.57
N GLU A 41 54.31 -2.54 -16.83
CA GLU A 41 55.69 -2.09 -16.94
C GLU A 41 56.25 -2.32 -18.34
N LEU A 42 55.97 -3.48 -18.94
CA LEU A 42 56.38 -3.76 -20.32
C LEU A 42 55.70 -2.81 -21.31
N ALA A 43 54.40 -2.57 -21.18
CA ALA A 43 53.63 -1.67 -22.04
C ALA A 43 54.11 -0.22 -21.96
N VAL A 44 54.38 0.28 -20.76
CA VAL A 44 54.93 1.63 -20.52
C VAL A 44 56.32 1.77 -21.15
N ASN A 45 57.17 0.77 -20.96
CA ASN A 45 58.53 0.76 -21.53
C ASN A 45 58.50 0.69 -23.07
N LEU A 46 57.59 -0.10 -23.65
CA LEU A 46 57.38 -0.18 -25.10
C LEU A 46 56.87 1.15 -25.69
N ALA A 47 55.94 1.80 -24.99
CA ALA A 47 55.40 3.10 -25.40
C ALA A 47 56.40 4.25 -25.20
N GLY A 48 57.46 4.05 -24.40
CA GLY A 48 58.48 5.07 -24.12
C GLY A 48 57.94 6.25 -23.31
N VAL A 49 56.92 6.02 -22.49
CA VAL A 49 56.24 7.04 -21.68
C VAL A 49 56.62 6.92 -20.20
N ASN A 50 56.30 7.95 -19.41
CA ASN A 50 56.48 7.88 -17.97
C ASN A 50 55.51 6.88 -17.34
N PHE A 51 55.97 6.19 -16.30
CA PHE A 51 55.12 5.27 -15.54
C PHE A 51 53.91 6.01 -14.95
N PRO A 52 52.69 5.47 -15.09
CA PRO A 52 51.49 6.17 -14.65
C PRO A 52 51.45 6.31 -13.14
N SER A 53 50.81 7.38 -12.68
CA SER A 53 50.43 7.49 -11.27
C SER A 53 49.20 6.63 -10.99
N PHE A 54 49.23 5.90 -9.88
CA PHE A 54 48.08 5.13 -9.42
C PHE A 54 47.12 6.07 -8.68
N SER A 55 45.97 6.33 -9.29
CA SER A 55 44.84 6.91 -8.59
C SER A 55 43.94 5.77 -8.13
N PHE A 56 43.76 5.64 -6.84
CA PHE A 56 42.58 4.98 -6.32
C PHE A 56 41.56 6.10 -6.24
N PRO A 57 40.62 6.23 -7.20
CA PRO A 57 39.46 7.06 -6.92
C PRO A 57 38.98 6.61 -5.54
N ILE A 58 38.67 7.58 -4.67
CA ILE A 58 37.76 7.30 -3.57
C ILE A 58 36.49 6.90 -4.30
N VAL A 59 36.40 5.64 -4.69
CA VAL A 59 35.15 4.96 -4.89
C VAL A 59 34.65 4.82 -3.45
N SER A 60 34.22 5.96 -2.89
CA SER A 60 32.87 5.97 -2.39
C SER A 60 32.13 5.36 -3.58
N SER A 61 31.72 4.12 -3.42
CA SER A 61 30.45 3.72 -4.02
C SER A 61 29.61 4.98 -4.07
N LEU A 62 29.04 5.31 -5.22
CA LEU A 62 28.01 6.33 -5.28
C LEU A 62 26.78 5.78 -4.51
N LYS A 63 26.95 5.36 -3.24
CA LYS A 63 25.92 5.30 -2.23
C LYS A 63 25.30 6.67 -2.33
N CYS A 64 24.06 6.72 -2.80
CA CYS A 64 23.29 7.94 -2.77
C CYS A 64 23.30 8.39 -1.29
N ARG A 65 24.10 9.41 -0.98
CA ARG A 65 24.21 9.97 0.38
C ARG A 65 23.16 11.05 0.63
N LEU A 66 22.27 11.25 -0.33
CA LEU A 66 21.14 12.13 -0.10
C LEU A 66 20.27 11.46 0.97
N PRO A 67 19.79 12.24 1.96
CA PRO A 67 18.85 11.71 2.93
C PRO A 67 17.60 11.21 2.20
N TYR A 68 17.01 10.11 2.68
CA TYR A 68 15.77 9.58 2.12
C TYR A 68 14.67 10.66 2.20
N PRO A 69 14.19 11.19 1.06
CA PRO A 69 13.29 12.33 1.08
C PRO A 69 11.82 11.87 1.18
N SER A 70 11.46 11.11 2.23
CA SER A 70 10.12 10.49 2.38
C SER A 70 8.98 11.48 2.12
N HIS A 71 9.09 12.68 2.67
CA HIS A 71 8.14 13.79 2.52
C HIS A 71 7.75 14.18 1.09
N GLU A 72 8.49 13.75 0.06
CA GLU A 72 8.13 14.01 -1.35
C GLU A 72 6.94 13.15 -1.82
N ARG A 73 6.71 11.99 -1.21
CA ARG A 73 5.66 11.03 -1.59
C ARG A 73 4.85 10.49 -0.41
N GLU A 74 5.25 10.80 0.81
CA GLU A 74 4.59 10.31 2.01
C GLU A 74 3.18 10.89 2.15
N CYS A 75 2.18 10.02 2.35
CA CYS A 75 0.81 10.43 2.63
C CYS A 75 0.73 11.04 4.03
N THR A 76 0.48 12.35 4.08
CA THR A 76 0.36 13.12 5.33
C THR A 76 -1.07 13.30 5.81
N ASP A 77 -2.08 12.88 5.04
CA ASP A 77 -3.46 12.97 5.49
C ASP A 77 -3.70 11.93 6.61
N ASN A 78 -4.38 12.36 7.66
CA ASN A 78 -4.73 11.53 8.80
C ASN A 78 -6.10 10.88 8.64
N LYS A 79 -6.86 11.22 7.60
CA LYS A 79 -8.19 10.67 7.34
C LYS A 79 -8.22 9.69 6.18
N THR A 80 -7.36 9.91 5.20
CA THR A 80 -7.26 9.05 4.02
C THR A 80 -6.77 7.65 4.41
N PRO A 81 -7.37 6.58 3.87
CA PRO A 81 -6.84 5.23 3.96
C PRO A 81 -5.40 5.19 3.44
N LYS A 82 -4.47 4.71 4.26
CA LYS A 82 -3.05 4.66 3.90
C LYS A 82 -2.36 3.43 4.46
N ILE A 83 -1.38 2.93 3.72
CA ILE A 83 -0.60 1.75 4.07
C ILE A 83 0.85 2.12 4.30
N TYR A 84 1.49 1.51 5.30
CA TYR A 84 2.93 1.61 5.51
C TYR A 84 3.62 0.41 4.87
N VAL A 85 4.33 0.67 3.79
CA VAL A 85 5.08 -0.35 3.04
C VAL A 85 6.55 -0.27 3.41
N ALA A 86 7.14 -1.39 3.81
CA ALA A 86 8.54 -1.50 4.20
C ALA A 86 9.38 -2.28 3.18
N CYS A 87 10.64 -1.90 3.03
CA CYS A 87 11.63 -2.66 2.24
C CYS A 87 12.13 -3.87 3.06
N LEU A 88 11.93 -5.09 2.55
CA LEU A 88 12.31 -6.30 3.28
C LEU A 88 13.82 -6.49 3.40
N SER A 89 14.59 -6.15 2.35
CA SER A 89 16.06 -6.20 2.40
C SER A 89 16.61 -5.27 3.48
N ALA A 90 16.12 -4.02 3.53
CA ALA A 90 16.50 -3.06 4.56
C ALA A 90 16.14 -3.56 5.96
N TYR A 91 14.92 -4.08 6.14
CA TYR A 91 14.45 -4.62 7.41
C TYR A 91 15.30 -5.79 7.90
N ASN A 92 15.60 -6.76 7.03
CA ASN A 92 16.48 -7.90 7.33
C ASN A 92 17.90 -7.48 7.69
N SER A 93 18.37 -6.37 7.12
CA SER A 93 19.65 -5.73 7.42
C SER A 93 19.61 -4.79 8.64
N GLY A 94 18.50 -4.73 9.37
CA GLY A 94 18.36 -3.96 10.61
C GLY A 94 18.09 -2.46 10.42
N HIS A 95 17.60 -2.07 9.24
CA HIS A 95 17.21 -0.70 8.91
C HIS A 95 15.69 -0.56 8.83
N LEU A 96 15.15 0.46 9.48
CA LEU A 96 13.75 0.87 9.27
C LEU A 96 13.69 1.75 8.03
N HIS A 97 13.18 1.20 6.94
CA HIS A 97 13.02 1.90 5.67
C HIS A 97 11.68 1.53 5.04
N GLY A 98 10.83 2.52 4.81
CA GLY A 98 9.48 2.36 4.31
C GLY A 98 8.81 3.70 4.05
N LEU A 99 7.58 3.65 3.56
CA LEU A 99 6.80 4.82 3.17
C LEU A 99 5.33 4.63 3.55
N TRP A 100 4.71 5.66 4.12
CA TRP A 100 3.25 5.76 4.19
C TRP A 100 2.74 6.20 2.82
N ILE A 101 1.99 5.33 2.16
CA ILE A 101 1.45 5.54 0.81
C ILE A 101 -0.05 5.74 0.91
N ASP A 102 -0.56 6.74 0.18
CA ASP A 102 -1.99 6.97 0.01
C ASP A 102 -2.57 5.79 -0.76
N ALA A 103 -3.45 5.03 -0.11
CA ALA A 103 -4.04 3.85 -0.68
C ALA A 103 -5.22 4.15 -1.61
N THR A 104 -5.73 5.38 -1.66
CA THR A 104 -6.80 5.77 -2.59
C THR A 104 -6.31 5.99 -4.02
N GLN A 105 -4.99 6.09 -4.20
CA GLN A 105 -4.36 6.18 -5.52
C GLN A 105 -4.65 4.92 -6.37
N ASP A 106 -4.51 5.06 -7.68
CA ASP A 106 -4.59 3.94 -8.60
C ASP A 106 -3.42 2.96 -8.38
N LEU A 107 -3.61 1.71 -8.78
CA LEU A 107 -2.63 0.63 -8.58
C LEU A 107 -1.23 1.01 -9.09
N GLU A 108 -1.15 1.58 -10.29
CA GLU A 108 0.13 1.95 -10.91
C GLU A 108 0.88 3.00 -10.10
N ASP A 109 0.17 3.96 -9.50
CA ASP A 109 0.77 5.03 -8.70
C ASP A 109 1.29 4.48 -7.36
N ILE A 110 0.54 3.58 -6.71
CA ILE A 110 0.99 2.88 -5.50
C ILE A 110 2.24 2.05 -5.81
N GLU A 111 2.26 1.29 -6.92
CA GLU A 111 3.44 0.54 -7.32
C GLU A 111 4.65 1.44 -7.58
N ASP A 112 4.44 2.60 -8.19
CA ASP A 112 5.50 3.56 -8.48
C ASP A 112 6.05 4.21 -7.20
N ASP A 113 5.21 4.47 -6.20
CA ASP A 113 5.63 4.90 -4.86
C ASP A 113 6.46 3.82 -4.15
N ILE A 114 6.07 2.55 -4.25
CA ILE A 114 6.82 1.42 -3.71
C ILE A 114 8.18 1.28 -4.41
N LYS A 115 8.20 1.28 -5.75
CA LYS A 115 9.45 1.20 -6.54
C LYS A 115 10.38 2.36 -6.20
N TRP A 116 9.83 3.56 -6.05
CA TRP A 116 10.58 4.72 -5.63
C TRP A 116 11.15 4.50 -4.22
N MET A 117 10.35 4.10 -3.25
CA MET A 117 10.81 3.80 -1.88
C MET A 117 11.94 2.77 -1.88
N LEU A 118 11.80 1.66 -2.62
CA LEU A 118 12.79 0.61 -2.74
C LEU A 118 14.11 1.10 -3.36
N SER A 119 14.04 1.99 -4.35
CA SER A 119 15.23 2.60 -4.98
C SER A 119 16.07 3.45 -4.02
N TRP A 120 15.46 3.92 -2.93
CA TRP A 120 16.10 4.69 -1.87
C TRP A 120 16.56 3.83 -0.68
N SER A 121 16.45 2.50 -0.77
CA SER A 121 16.83 1.60 0.31
C SER A 121 18.30 1.80 0.71
N PRO A 122 18.61 1.84 2.03
CA PRO A 122 19.98 2.05 2.51
C PRO A 122 20.95 0.91 2.16
N VAL A 123 20.41 -0.24 1.74
CA VAL A 123 21.16 -1.45 1.36
C VAL A 123 21.14 -1.74 -0.15
N ALA A 124 20.53 -0.86 -0.97
CA ALA A 124 20.39 -1.06 -2.41
C ALA A 124 21.73 -1.24 -3.16
N ASP A 125 22.83 -0.73 -2.60
CA ASP A 125 24.19 -0.90 -3.15
C ASP A 125 24.79 -2.28 -2.84
N ASP A 126 24.32 -2.93 -1.78
CA ASP A 126 24.87 -4.18 -1.24
C ASP A 126 24.03 -5.40 -1.66
N GLU A 127 22.71 -5.22 -1.88
CA GLU A 127 21.78 -6.25 -2.32
C GLU A 127 20.59 -5.68 -3.13
N PRO A 128 20.00 -6.46 -4.06
CA PRO A 128 18.80 -6.03 -4.76
C PRO A 128 17.63 -5.83 -3.77
N CYS A 129 16.97 -4.68 -3.87
CA CYS A 129 15.82 -4.31 -3.06
C CYS A 129 14.57 -4.35 -3.93
N GLU A 130 14.00 -5.54 -4.10
CA GLU A 130 12.79 -5.76 -4.92
C GLU A 130 11.58 -6.16 -4.07
N GLU A 131 11.84 -6.68 -2.87
CA GLU A 131 10.81 -7.21 -1.99
C GLU A 131 10.31 -6.18 -0.97
N TRP A 132 9.00 -6.13 -0.79
CA TRP A 132 8.30 -5.26 0.13
C TRP A 132 7.19 -6.02 0.85
N ALA A 133 6.74 -5.48 1.99
CA ALA A 133 5.55 -5.96 2.69
C ALA A 133 4.84 -4.80 3.39
N ILE A 134 3.53 -4.98 3.63
CA ILE A 134 2.72 -4.04 4.40
C ILE A 134 2.97 -4.34 5.87
N HIS A 135 3.58 -3.38 6.58
CA HIS A 135 3.89 -3.52 7.99
C HIS A 135 2.86 -2.84 8.89
N ASP A 136 2.14 -1.85 8.37
CA ASP A 136 1.09 -1.12 9.11
C ASP A 136 0.07 -0.51 8.15
N TYR A 137 -1.08 -0.07 8.67
CA TYR A 137 -2.13 0.63 7.91
C TYR A 137 -3.01 1.50 8.81
N GLU A 138 -3.59 2.56 8.25
CA GLU A 138 -4.50 3.47 8.95
C GLU A 138 -5.75 3.76 8.12
N ASN A 139 -6.86 4.07 8.80
CA ASN A 139 -8.14 4.52 8.22
C ASN A 139 -8.86 3.52 7.30
N PHE A 140 -8.74 2.22 7.58
CA PHE A 140 -9.50 1.15 6.89
C PHE A 140 -10.75 0.71 7.66
N ALA A 141 -11.29 1.55 8.55
CA ALA A 141 -12.41 1.21 9.44
C ALA A 141 -12.18 -0.16 10.14
N ASP A 142 -13.19 -1.05 10.11
CA ASP A 142 -13.12 -2.38 10.71
C ASP A 142 -12.41 -3.45 9.85
N PHE A 143 -11.74 -3.05 8.75
CA PHE A 143 -10.95 -4.01 7.96
C PHE A 143 -9.57 -4.27 8.57
N SER A 144 -9.14 -5.52 8.44
CA SER A 144 -7.76 -5.92 8.75
C SER A 144 -7.04 -6.32 7.47
N LEU A 145 -6.02 -5.56 7.09
CA LEU A 145 -5.16 -5.87 5.97
C LEU A 145 -4.06 -6.87 6.37
N ARG A 146 -3.70 -7.73 5.42
CA ARG A 146 -2.59 -8.69 5.56
C ARG A 146 -1.29 -8.11 5.03
N GLU A 147 -0.17 -8.67 5.48
CA GLU A 147 1.18 -8.24 5.07
C GLU A 147 1.42 -8.32 3.55
N TYR A 148 0.75 -9.26 2.88
CA TYR A 148 0.85 -9.54 1.44
C TYR A 148 -0.52 -9.47 0.75
N GLU A 149 -1.35 -8.53 1.18
CA GLU A 149 -2.65 -8.29 0.53
C GLU A 149 -2.45 -7.72 -0.88
N SER A 150 -3.40 -7.98 -1.78
CA SER A 150 -3.34 -7.46 -3.15
C SER A 150 -3.45 -5.93 -3.14
N LEU A 151 -2.51 -5.24 -3.82
CA LEU A 151 -2.56 -3.79 -3.99
C LEU A 151 -3.82 -3.33 -4.73
N GLU A 152 -4.31 -4.14 -5.68
CA GLU A 152 -5.57 -3.84 -6.39
C GLU A 152 -6.76 -3.87 -5.42
N TYR A 153 -6.79 -4.85 -4.52
CA TYR A 153 -7.83 -4.94 -3.50
C TYR A 153 -7.76 -3.76 -2.53
N ILE A 154 -6.55 -3.41 -2.07
CA ILE A 154 -6.34 -2.29 -1.17
C ILE A 154 -6.78 -0.97 -1.81
N SER A 155 -6.37 -0.74 -3.05
CA SER A 155 -6.70 0.49 -3.79
C SER A 155 -8.22 0.68 -3.91
N LYS A 156 -8.92 -0.37 -4.38
CA LYS A 156 -10.38 -0.35 -4.52
C LYS A 156 -11.09 -0.19 -3.18
N LEU A 157 -10.64 -0.91 -2.15
CA LEU A 157 -11.21 -0.80 -0.82
C LEU A 157 -11.02 0.61 -0.24
N ALA A 158 -9.83 1.18 -0.38
CA ALA A 158 -9.51 2.52 0.09
C ALA A 158 -10.37 3.58 -0.61
N GLN A 159 -10.48 3.53 -1.94
CA GLN A 159 -11.33 4.45 -2.71
C GLN A 159 -12.79 4.39 -2.25
N VAL A 160 -13.34 3.18 -2.12
CA VAL A 160 -14.73 2.99 -1.66
C VAL A 160 -14.97 3.55 -0.26
N LEU A 161 -14.01 3.38 0.66
CA LEU A 161 -14.14 3.88 2.03
C LEU A 161 -13.97 5.40 2.11
N ASP A 162 -13.07 5.98 1.30
CA ASP A 162 -12.83 7.43 1.26
C ASP A 162 -14.00 8.20 0.62
N ASP A 163 -14.63 7.60 -0.40
CA ASP A 163 -15.80 8.17 -1.09
C ASP A 163 -17.12 8.02 -0.29
N ALA A 164 -17.16 7.17 0.73
CA ALA A 164 -18.36 6.90 1.50
C ALA A 164 -18.69 8.04 2.49
N ASP A 165 -19.95 8.49 2.49
CA ASP A 165 -20.44 9.46 3.49
C ASP A 165 -20.30 8.95 4.94
N ASP A 166 -20.47 7.63 5.13
CA ASP A 166 -20.29 6.92 6.40
C ASP A 166 -19.43 5.67 6.14
N ALA A 167 -18.11 5.84 6.31
CA ALA A 167 -17.13 4.78 6.08
C ALA A 167 -17.32 3.57 7.01
N ASP A 168 -17.80 3.77 8.24
CA ASP A 168 -18.03 2.69 9.19
C ASP A 168 -19.24 1.84 8.78
N ALA A 169 -20.33 2.48 8.33
CA ALA A 169 -21.48 1.77 7.77
C ALA A 169 -21.13 1.03 6.47
N MET A 170 -20.35 1.66 5.58
CA MET A 170 -19.86 1.03 4.35
C MET A 170 -18.98 -0.18 4.68
N ALA A 171 -18.08 -0.06 5.65
CA ALA A 171 -17.22 -1.16 6.06
C ALA A 171 -18.00 -2.33 6.66
N ALA A 172 -18.99 -2.04 7.50
CA ALA A 172 -19.91 -3.03 8.05
C ALA A 172 -20.66 -3.78 6.94
N TRP A 173 -21.17 -3.05 5.95
CA TRP A 173 -21.84 -3.63 4.77
C TRP A 173 -20.90 -4.54 3.97
N LEU A 174 -19.73 -4.05 3.58
CA LEU A 174 -18.79 -4.82 2.77
C LEU A 174 -18.34 -6.10 3.50
N ASN A 175 -18.11 -6.04 4.81
CA ASN A 175 -17.78 -7.22 5.61
C ASN A 175 -18.92 -8.24 5.68
N TYR A 176 -20.17 -7.78 5.76
CA TYR A 176 -21.35 -8.63 5.75
C TYR A 176 -21.61 -9.24 4.36
N ALA A 177 -21.63 -8.42 3.31
CA ALA A 177 -22.00 -8.83 1.95
C ALA A 177 -20.92 -9.69 1.26
N LYS A 178 -19.65 -9.56 1.65
CA LYS A 178 -18.56 -10.37 1.08
C LYS A 178 -18.53 -11.82 1.58
N ASP A 179 -19.02 -12.10 2.79
CA ASP A 179 -18.96 -13.43 3.41
C ASP A 179 -19.64 -14.54 2.56
N PRO A 180 -20.82 -14.32 1.95
CA PRO A 180 -21.44 -15.32 1.08
C PRO A 180 -20.79 -15.48 -0.31
N ILE A 181 -19.93 -14.55 -0.75
CA ILE A 181 -19.42 -14.50 -2.14
C ILE A 181 -17.97 -14.99 -2.24
N HIS A 182 -17.71 -15.91 -3.18
CA HIS A 182 -16.34 -16.27 -3.54
C HIS A 182 -15.72 -15.21 -4.46
N ASN A 183 -14.65 -14.56 -4.00
CA ASN A 183 -13.94 -13.48 -4.71
C ASN A 183 -14.85 -12.26 -4.99
N PRO A 184 -15.24 -11.51 -3.95
CA PRO A 184 -16.19 -10.40 -4.03
C PRO A 184 -15.65 -9.25 -4.88
N ASP A 185 -16.54 -8.66 -5.68
CA ASP A 185 -16.27 -7.39 -6.35
C ASP A 185 -16.70 -6.24 -5.43
N ILE A 186 -15.71 -5.61 -4.78
CA ILE A 186 -15.95 -4.59 -3.74
C ILE A 186 -16.64 -3.35 -4.30
N GLU A 187 -16.31 -2.94 -5.54
CA GLU A 187 -16.93 -1.78 -6.17
C GLU A 187 -18.42 -2.05 -6.40
N LYS A 188 -18.75 -3.23 -6.95
CA LYS A 188 -20.14 -3.62 -7.15
C LYS A 188 -20.92 -3.69 -5.83
N LEU A 189 -20.32 -4.26 -4.78
CA LEU A 189 -20.95 -4.30 -3.46
C LEU A 189 -21.17 -2.88 -2.90
N ALA A 190 -20.23 -1.97 -3.12
CA ALA A 190 -20.35 -0.58 -2.70
C ALA A 190 -21.50 0.14 -3.43
N GLU A 191 -21.69 -0.10 -4.73
CA GLU A 191 -22.82 0.44 -5.49
C GLU A 191 -24.17 -0.05 -4.94
N GLU A 192 -24.24 -1.31 -4.50
CA GLU A 192 -25.44 -1.93 -3.94
C GLU A 192 -25.79 -1.37 -2.54
N PHE A 193 -24.80 -0.84 -1.79
CA PHE A 193 -24.94 -0.37 -0.40
C PHE A 193 -26.20 0.46 -0.15
N SER A 194 -26.42 1.49 -0.98
CA SER A 194 -27.53 2.44 -0.82
C SER A 194 -28.91 1.78 -0.90
N SER A 195 -29.02 0.65 -1.61
CA SER A 195 -30.28 -0.09 -1.77
C SER A 195 -30.56 -1.02 -0.59
N TYR A 196 -29.52 -1.44 0.13
CA TYR A 196 -29.65 -2.36 1.26
C TYR A 196 -29.61 -1.65 2.61
N TYR A 197 -28.91 -0.53 2.73
CA TYR A 197 -28.76 0.17 3.99
C TYR A 197 -30.06 0.82 4.47
N CYS A 198 -30.46 0.48 5.70
CA CYS A 198 -31.66 1.00 6.39
C CYS A 198 -31.31 2.00 7.51
N GLY A 199 -30.03 2.34 7.68
CA GLY A 199 -29.56 3.34 8.65
C GLY A 199 -28.92 2.77 9.92
N HIS A 200 -28.56 3.68 10.81
CA HIS A 200 -27.96 3.41 12.12
C HIS A 200 -29.00 3.60 13.24
N TRP A 201 -29.12 2.62 14.13
CA TRP A 201 -30.19 2.52 15.13
C TRP A 201 -29.65 2.11 16.49
N GLU A 202 -30.36 2.42 17.58
CA GLU A 202 -29.94 2.00 18.93
C GLU A 202 -30.01 0.47 19.12
N SER A 203 -30.97 -0.17 18.44
CA SER A 203 -31.21 -1.62 18.47
C SER A 203 -32.13 -2.06 17.33
N GLU A 204 -32.20 -3.36 17.07
CA GLU A 204 -33.17 -3.97 16.15
C GLU A 204 -34.62 -3.57 16.50
N ARG A 205 -34.95 -3.58 17.79
CA ARG A 205 -36.26 -3.13 18.30
C ARG A 205 -36.53 -1.66 17.95
N ASP A 206 -35.51 -0.82 18.05
CA ASP A 206 -35.64 0.61 17.78
C ASP A 206 -36.02 0.88 16.33
N PHE A 207 -35.35 0.19 15.40
CA PHE A 207 -35.69 0.21 13.98
C PHE A 207 -37.13 -0.21 13.71
N VAL A 208 -37.57 -1.32 14.28
CA VAL A 208 -38.93 -1.83 14.07
C VAL A 208 -40.01 -0.87 14.57
N LEU A 209 -39.74 -0.15 15.67
CA LEU A 209 -40.70 0.78 16.26
C LEU A 209 -40.72 2.16 15.61
N LYS A 210 -39.59 2.62 15.04
CA LYS A 210 -39.41 4.02 14.65
C LYS A 210 -39.13 4.21 13.15
N SER A 211 -38.82 3.17 12.39
CA SER A 211 -38.53 3.32 10.96
C SER A 211 -39.79 3.60 10.15
N ASP A 212 -39.69 4.57 9.24
CA ASP A 212 -40.76 4.88 8.28
C ASP A 212 -41.06 3.71 7.34
N GLU A 213 -40.05 2.87 7.07
CA GLU A 213 -40.19 1.66 6.24
C GLU A 213 -41.15 0.65 6.86
N ILE A 214 -40.89 0.26 8.12
CA ILE A 214 -41.73 -0.70 8.85
C ILE A 214 -43.12 -0.11 9.09
N GLU A 215 -43.20 1.18 9.42
CA GLU A 215 -44.48 1.87 9.57
C GLU A 215 -45.27 1.87 8.25
N SER A 216 -44.64 2.08 7.10
CA SER A 216 -45.32 2.03 5.81
C SER A 216 -45.78 0.62 5.43
N MET A 217 -45.05 -0.43 5.83
CA MET A 217 -45.39 -1.82 5.51
C MET A 217 -46.58 -2.33 6.32
N TYR A 218 -46.58 -2.06 7.62
CA TYR A 218 -47.54 -2.67 8.55
C TYR A 218 -48.57 -1.68 9.11
N ASN A 219 -48.34 -0.37 8.94
CA ASN A 219 -49.22 0.72 9.38
C ASN A 219 -49.54 0.61 10.88
N TRP A 220 -48.50 0.45 11.69
CA TRP A 220 -48.65 0.18 13.12
C TRP A 220 -49.34 1.33 13.84
N SER A 221 -49.11 2.59 13.46
CA SER A 221 -49.81 3.73 14.06
C SER A 221 -51.33 3.64 13.91
N GLU A 222 -51.82 3.09 12.80
CA GLU A 222 -53.24 2.88 12.58
C GLU A 222 -53.78 1.69 13.39
N PHE A 223 -52.98 0.61 13.50
CA PHE A 223 -53.31 -0.50 14.39
C PHE A 223 -53.44 -0.06 15.85
N GLU A 224 -52.51 0.75 16.35
CA GLU A 224 -52.52 1.25 17.73
C GLU A 224 -53.75 2.12 18.03
N LYS A 225 -54.15 2.98 17.08
CA LYS A 225 -55.36 3.80 17.22
C LYS A 225 -56.62 2.95 17.31
N ASN A 226 -56.71 1.90 16.50
CA ASN A 226 -57.89 1.05 16.40
C ASN A 226 -57.94 -0.01 17.52
N PHE A 227 -56.80 -0.43 18.04
CA PHE A 227 -56.67 -1.55 18.97
C PHE A 227 -55.77 -1.23 20.19
N LEU A 228 -55.95 -0.06 20.80
CA LEU A 228 -55.12 0.44 21.90
C LEU A 228 -54.90 -0.55 23.05
N PHE A 229 -55.91 -1.34 23.42
CA PHE A 229 -55.75 -2.35 24.46
C PHE A 229 -54.77 -3.45 24.03
N TRP A 230 -54.86 -3.92 22.79
CA TRP A 230 -54.03 -5.01 22.27
C TRP A 230 -52.61 -4.54 21.94
N SER A 231 -52.43 -3.31 21.45
CA SER A 231 -51.10 -2.79 21.10
C SER A 231 -50.14 -2.73 22.29
N GLN A 232 -50.66 -2.47 23.50
CA GLN A 232 -49.87 -2.46 24.74
C GLN A 232 -49.37 -3.84 25.19
N HIS A 233 -49.88 -4.91 24.57
CA HIS A 233 -49.53 -6.29 24.88
C HIS A 233 -48.70 -6.97 23.78
N ILE A 234 -48.25 -6.21 22.76
CA ILE A 234 -47.36 -6.74 21.73
C ILE A 234 -45.95 -6.89 22.31
N ASP A 235 -45.39 -8.09 22.15
CA ASP A 235 -43.99 -8.35 22.42
C ASP A 235 -43.14 -7.91 21.22
N TRP A 236 -42.75 -6.63 21.23
CA TRP A 236 -41.95 -6.04 20.17
C TRP A 236 -40.54 -6.62 20.05
N ASP A 237 -40.00 -7.23 21.11
CA ASP A 237 -38.70 -7.91 21.03
C ASP A 237 -38.83 -9.20 20.19
N SER A 238 -39.94 -9.92 20.36
CA SER A 238 -40.26 -11.08 19.52
C SER A 238 -40.55 -10.66 18.07
N VAL A 239 -41.32 -9.57 17.85
CA VAL A 239 -41.57 -9.06 16.48
C VAL A 239 -40.27 -8.68 15.79
N ALA A 240 -39.37 -7.97 16.47
CA ALA A 240 -38.09 -7.60 15.90
C ALA A 240 -37.28 -8.84 15.52
N ARG A 241 -37.18 -9.84 16.42
CA ARG A 241 -36.46 -11.08 16.11
C ARG A 241 -36.99 -11.77 14.85
N GLU A 242 -38.31 -11.86 14.67
CA GLU A 242 -38.89 -12.51 13.48
C GLU A 242 -38.60 -11.70 12.21
N LEU A 243 -38.69 -10.36 12.25
CA LEU A 243 -38.35 -9.52 11.09
C LEU A 243 -36.89 -9.67 10.65
N PHE A 244 -35.96 -9.81 11.60
CA PHE A 244 -34.55 -10.04 11.33
C PHE A 244 -34.22 -11.50 10.96
N ILE A 245 -35.19 -12.41 11.01
CA ILE A 245 -35.05 -13.76 10.45
C ILE A 245 -35.49 -13.78 8.98
N GLU A 246 -36.44 -12.92 8.59
CA GLU A 246 -37.12 -13.02 7.29
C GLU A 246 -36.73 -11.96 6.25
N GLY A 247 -36.01 -10.90 6.62
CA GLY A 247 -35.66 -9.88 5.62
C GLY A 247 -34.72 -8.75 6.03
N TYR A 248 -34.16 -8.78 7.23
CA TYR A 248 -33.20 -7.78 7.68
C TYR A 248 -32.05 -8.43 8.43
N ASP A 249 -30.87 -7.83 8.33
CA ASP A 249 -29.69 -8.21 9.09
C ASP A 249 -29.16 -7.01 9.87
N SER A 250 -28.59 -7.27 11.05
CA SER A 250 -27.97 -6.25 11.89
C SER A 250 -26.47 -6.52 12.05
N VAL A 251 -25.67 -5.46 11.90
CA VAL A 251 -24.24 -5.47 12.21
C VAL A 251 -24.01 -4.48 13.35
N LYS A 252 -23.22 -4.88 14.36
CA LYS A 252 -22.92 -4.01 15.50
C LYS A 252 -22.13 -2.79 15.05
N ALA A 253 -22.59 -1.61 15.43
CA ALA A 253 -21.87 -0.36 15.20
C ALA A 253 -20.97 -0.03 16.39
N SER A 254 -19.76 0.46 16.11
CA SER A 254 -18.85 1.01 17.12
C SER A 254 -19.02 2.53 17.16
N PRO A 255 -19.15 3.20 18.32
CA PRO A 255 -19.10 2.67 19.68
C PRO A 255 -20.46 2.17 20.23
N HIS A 256 -21.59 2.47 19.57
CA HIS A 256 -22.92 2.09 20.03
C HIS A 256 -23.91 1.91 18.87
N GLY A 257 -24.92 1.07 19.08
CA GLY A 257 -26.01 0.83 18.13
C GLY A 257 -25.74 -0.30 17.14
N VAL A 258 -26.55 -0.35 16.09
CA VAL A 258 -26.51 -1.32 15.01
C VAL A 258 -26.73 -0.63 13.67
N TYR A 259 -25.96 -1.05 12.66
CA TYR A 259 -26.27 -0.79 11.27
C TYR A 259 -27.23 -1.87 10.79
N ILE A 260 -28.30 -1.46 10.11
CA ILE A 260 -29.32 -2.39 9.62
C ILE A 260 -29.30 -2.41 8.11
N PHE A 261 -29.36 -3.61 7.57
CA PHE A 261 -29.40 -3.88 6.14
C PHE A 261 -30.61 -4.75 5.83
N ARG A 262 -31.19 -4.58 4.63
CA ARG A 262 -32.09 -5.60 4.07
C ARG A 262 -31.28 -6.87 3.80
N GLU A 263 -31.92 -8.03 3.90
CA GLU A 263 -31.26 -9.33 3.69
C GLU A 263 -30.60 -9.41 2.30
N TYR A 264 -29.32 -9.81 2.28
CA TYR A 264 -28.51 -9.93 1.06
C TYR A 264 -28.29 -11.40 0.69
N TYR A 265 -28.62 -11.78 -0.55
CA TYR A 265 -28.56 -13.18 -1.00
C TYR A 265 -27.32 -13.54 -1.84
N GLY A 266 -26.47 -12.57 -2.20
CA GLY A 266 -25.30 -12.79 -3.06
C GLY A 266 -25.63 -12.92 -4.55
#